data_AF-T0TFW7-F1
#
_entry.id   AF-T0TFW7-F1
#
_cell.length_a   1.000
_cell.length_b   1.000
_cell.length_c   1.000
_cell.angle_alpha   90.00
_cell.angle_beta   90.00
_cell.angle_gamma   90.00
#
_symmetry.space_group_name_H-M   'P 1'
#
loop_
_entity.id
_entity.type
_entity.pdbx_description
1 polymer ?
#
loop_
_entity_poly.entity_id
_entity_poly.type
_entity_poly.pdbx_seq_one_letter_code
_entity_poly.pdbx_strand_id
1 'polypeptide(L)'
;MVWKIFLISMVYFFIINCCIYSTSAKYPQYLKSSFIQLSWTPIALVFAIISFIIFGKNLLKYIKLSLFFGYIFVFLNAVTKGGFFVFFTTLYNIIFKQVSVDNYFEVSAELIFSAGLLLIYLLFKNESIKEKNLDFMGLLLCIMIVVTGFKRIQIISLGFCILLLFIFLFAKQLFSNWIKFIVGFLSIVFSFIYVYWIDTGSLSLYLWKHGIDSMGRVKMYEFMGKYYNFGLNHVGNGFNFSNFILQDSGFEYNLHSDILKIFVDLGFCGLLFFLIYIFLILYKRIERKFNYTVSNFYFVCTFYMFVLYFTDNALTYFLTQATYLMVVLLYTYDNQRVSSHFSISNEENSNV
;
A
#
# COMPACT_ATOMS: atom_id res chain seq x y z
N MET A 1 -11.94 -9.55 16.44
CA MET A 1 -11.10 -9.71 15.24
C MET A 1 -10.87 -8.38 14.53
N VAL A 2 -9.70 -8.19 13.91
CA VAL A 2 -9.18 -6.91 13.36
C VAL A 2 -10.04 -6.33 12.22
N TRP A 3 -10.71 -7.19 11.43
CA TRP A 3 -11.44 -6.80 10.22
C TRP A 3 -12.53 -5.73 10.41
N LYS A 4 -13.22 -5.72 11.56
CA LYS A 4 -14.23 -4.68 11.87
C LYS A 4 -13.65 -3.26 11.80
N ILE A 5 -12.35 -3.12 12.09
CA ILE A 5 -11.63 -1.84 12.07
C ILE A 5 -11.41 -1.39 10.62
N PHE A 6 -11.15 -2.32 9.69
CA PHE A 6 -10.98 -2.02 8.27
C PHE A 6 -12.31 -1.78 7.52
N LEU A 7 -13.41 -2.37 8.01
CA LEU A 7 -14.73 -2.23 7.40
C LEU A 7 -15.29 -0.80 7.54
N ILE A 8 -14.94 -0.09 8.61
CA ILE A 8 -15.40 1.29 8.87
C ILE A 8 -14.90 2.26 7.79
N SER A 9 -13.64 2.16 7.35
CA SER A 9 -13.13 2.98 6.24
C SER A 9 -13.90 2.75 4.94
N MET A 10 -14.30 1.50 4.69
CA MET A 10 -15.04 1.15 3.46
C MET A 10 -16.47 1.68 3.49
N VAL A 11 -17.15 1.55 4.63
CA VAL A 11 -18.48 2.13 4.84
C VAL A 11 -18.44 3.65 4.65
N TYR A 12 -17.39 4.31 5.15
CA TYR A 12 -17.20 5.74 4.91
C TYR A 12 -17.07 6.09 3.43
N PHE A 13 -16.19 5.41 2.69
CA PHE A 13 -16.01 5.65 1.25
C PHE A 13 -17.30 5.42 0.48
N PHE A 14 -18.08 4.42 0.86
CA PHE A 14 -19.38 4.15 0.27
C PHE A 14 -20.38 5.29 0.55
N ILE A 15 -20.49 5.73 1.81
CA ILE A 15 -21.40 6.82 2.22
C ILE A 15 -21.03 8.12 1.49
N ILE A 16 -19.76 8.50 1.49
CA ILE A 16 -19.30 9.71 0.79
C ILE A 16 -19.59 9.63 -0.69
N ASN A 17 -19.31 8.50 -1.32
CA ASN A 17 -19.59 8.34 -2.74
C ASN A 17 -21.09 8.50 -3.04
N CYS A 18 -21.96 7.92 -2.20
CA CYS A 18 -23.41 8.12 -2.30
C CYS A 18 -23.81 9.60 -2.12
N CYS A 19 -23.21 10.31 -1.15
CA CYS A 19 -23.45 11.74 -0.93
C CYS A 19 -23.01 12.58 -2.13
N ILE A 20 -21.84 12.32 -2.71
CA ILE A 20 -21.34 13.07 -3.88
C ILE A 20 -22.29 12.89 -5.07
N TYR A 21 -22.74 11.66 -5.32
CA TYR A 21 -23.70 11.38 -6.38
C TYR A 21 -25.10 11.96 -6.08
N SER A 22 -25.48 12.18 -4.82
CA SER A 22 -26.77 12.81 -4.50
C SER A 22 -26.74 14.34 -4.55
N THR A 23 -25.62 14.98 -4.21
CA THR A 23 -25.51 16.45 -4.15
C THR A 23 -24.93 17.06 -5.43
N SER A 24 -24.10 16.32 -6.16
CA SER A 24 -23.15 16.87 -7.13
C SER A 24 -23.00 15.97 -8.36
N ALA A 25 -24.07 15.32 -8.84
CA ALA A 25 -24.05 14.45 -10.02
C ALA A 25 -23.74 15.22 -11.32
N LYS A 26 -22.51 15.72 -11.45
CA LYS A 26 -21.99 16.29 -12.70
C LYS A 26 -21.85 15.22 -13.78
N TYR A 27 -21.67 13.96 -13.38
CA TYR A 27 -21.40 12.84 -14.29
C TYR A 27 -22.15 11.55 -13.87
N PRO A 28 -23.49 11.52 -14.02
CA PRO A 28 -24.30 10.37 -13.62
C PRO A 28 -23.97 9.08 -14.39
N GLN A 29 -23.42 9.19 -15.61
CA GLN A 29 -23.04 8.02 -16.42
C GLN A 29 -22.00 7.11 -15.74
N TYR A 30 -21.17 7.63 -14.84
CA TYR A 30 -20.10 6.85 -14.19
C TYR A 30 -20.55 6.15 -12.89
N LEU A 31 -21.77 6.39 -12.42
CA LEU A 31 -22.27 5.90 -11.13
C LEU A 31 -22.14 4.38 -10.98
N LYS A 32 -22.61 3.62 -11.99
CA LYS A 32 -22.53 2.15 -11.97
C LYS A 32 -21.09 1.67 -11.83
N SER A 33 -20.19 2.25 -12.60
CA SER A 33 -18.79 1.84 -12.64
C SER A 33 -18.04 2.26 -11.37
N SER A 34 -18.37 3.41 -10.77
CA SER A 34 -17.87 3.82 -9.45
C SER A 34 -18.20 2.81 -8.35
N PHE A 35 -19.45 2.33 -8.30
CA PHE A 35 -19.84 1.33 -7.30
C PHE A 35 -19.12 -0.01 -7.48
N ILE A 36 -18.92 -0.45 -8.72
CA ILE A 36 -18.13 -1.65 -9.02
C ILE A 36 -16.71 -1.47 -8.51
N GLN A 37 -16.09 -0.31 -8.75
CA GLN A 37 -14.71 -0.07 -8.31
C GLN A 37 -14.56 0.01 -6.79
N LEU A 38 -15.52 0.64 -6.10
CA LEU A 38 -15.57 0.65 -4.64
C LEU A 38 -15.63 -0.75 -4.04
N SER A 39 -16.29 -1.70 -4.71
CA SER A 39 -16.46 -3.07 -4.23
C SER A 39 -15.17 -3.89 -4.17
N TRP A 40 -14.14 -3.53 -4.93
CA TRP A 40 -12.86 -4.26 -4.94
C TRP A 40 -12.19 -4.33 -3.57
N THR A 41 -12.25 -3.25 -2.80
CA THR A 41 -11.60 -3.20 -1.48
C THR A 41 -12.32 -4.08 -0.44
N PRO A 42 -13.66 -4.09 -0.32
CA PRO A 42 -14.39 -5.11 0.45
C PRO A 42 -14.09 -6.54 0.00
N ILE A 43 -14.03 -6.81 -1.30
CA ILE A 43 -13.75 -8.16 -1.82
C ILE A 43 -12.36 -8.63 -1.37
N ALA A 44 -11.33 -7.77 -1.45
CA ALA A 44 -9.99 -8.07 -0.95
C ALA A 44 -9.98 -8.37 0.56
N LEU A 45 -10.79 -7.64 1.34
CA LEU A 45 -10.92 -7.86 2.78
C LEU A 45 -11.62 -9.18 3.12
N VAL A 46 -12.73 -9.48 2.45
CA VAL A 46 -13.44 -10.75 2.64
C VAL A 46 -12.53 -11.91 2.24
N PHE A 47 -11.83 -11.79 1.12
CA PHE A 47 -10.84 -12.77 0.67
C PHE A 47 -9.75 -13.00 1.72
N ALA A 48 -9.12 -11.93 2.23
CA ALA A 48 -8.10 -12.03 3.28
C ALA A 48 -8.61 -12.73 4.55
N ILE A 49 -9.84 -12.42 4.98
CA ILE A 49 -10.45 -13.05 6.16
C ILE A 49 -10.72 -14.53 5.92
N ILE A 50 -11.34 -14.88 4.79
CA ILE A 50 -11.65 -16.27 4.46
C ILE A 50 -10.37 -17.09 4.35
N SER A 51 -9.34 -16.57 3.66
CA SER A 51 -8.04 -17.24 3.57
C SER A 51 -7.42 -17.45 4.95
N PHE A 52 -7.53 -16.47 5.85
CA PHE A 52 -7.04 -16.61 7.21
C PHE A 52 -7.83 -17.64 8.03
N ILE A 53 -9.16 -17.69 7.90
CA ILE A 53 -10.01 -18.67 8.59
C ILE A 53 -9.69 -20.10 8.11
N ILE A 54 -9.53 -20.29 6.80
CA ILE A 54 -9.28 -21.61 6.21
C ILE A 54 -7.86 -22.11 6.51
N PHE A 55 -6.85 -21.25 6.30
CA PHE A 55 -5.45 -21.69 6.34
C PHE A 55 -4.74 -21.40 7.67
N GLY A 56 -5.27 -20.50 8.50
CA GLY A 56 -4.69 -20.13 9.80
C GLY A 56 -3.19 -19.87 9.74
N LYS A 57 -2.41 -20.62 10.53
CA LYS A 57 -0.93 -20.52 10.56
C LYS A 57 -0.27 -20.89 9.22
N ASN A 58 -0.87 -21.80 8.45
CA ASN A 58 -0.32 -22.23 7.17
C ASN A 58 -0.49 -21.17 6.07
N LEU A 59 -1.28 -20.12 6.31
CA LEU A 59 -1.49 -19.03 5.35
C LEU A 59 -0.17 -18.44 4.85
N LEU A 60 0.82 -18.24 5.74
CA LEU A 60 2.14 -17.74 5.35
C LEU A 60 2.82 -18.63 4.30
N LYS A 61 2.70 -19.95 4.43
CA LYS A 61 3.27 -20.90 3.46
C LYS A 61 2.59 -20.75 2.09
N TYR A 62 1.27 -20.58 2.08
CA TYR A 62 0.52 -20.42 0.83
C TYR A 62 0.79 -19.08 0.15
N ILE A 63 0.92 -17.97 0.89
CA ILE A 63 1.30 -16.66 0.30
C ILE A 63 2.68 -16.76 -0.36
N LYS A 64 3.65 -17.41 0.30
CA LYS A 64 4.99 -17.63 -0.30
C LYS A 64 4.91 -18.49 -1.57
N LEU A 65 4.15 -19.58 -1.54
CA LEU A 65 3.96 -20.44 -2.71
C LEU A 65 3.26 -19.69 -3.86
N SER A 66 2.24 -18.88 -3.57
CA SER A 66 1.56 -18.09 -4.60
C SER A 66 2.48 -17.03 -5.22
N LEU A 67 3.31 -16.36 -4.41
CA LEU A 67 4.31 -15.43 -4.92
C LEU A 67 5.34 -16.14 -5.80
N PHE A 68 5.82 -17.32 -5.38
CA PHE A 68 6.76 -18.11 -6.16
C PHE A 68 6.19 -18.53 -7.51
N PHE A 69 5.00 -19.15 -7.53
CA PHE A 69 4.36 -19.57 -8.78
C PHE A 69 3.98 -18.37 -9.66
N GLY A 70 3.44 -17.30 -9.07
CA GLY A 70 3.14 -16.06 -9.80
C GLY A 70 4.39 -15.50 -10.48
N TYR A 71 5.51 -15.48 -9.77
CA TYR A 71 6.77 -15.00 -10.32
C TYR A 71 7.37 -15.91 -11.40
N ILE A 72 7.16 -17.23 -11.34
CA ILE A 72 7.50 -18.14 -12.45
C ILE A 72 6.78 -17.71 -13.74
N PHE A 73 5.50 -17.37 -13.68
CA PHE A 73 4.78 -16.90 -14.86
C PHE A 73 5.33 -15.57 -15.40
N VAL A 74 5.68 -14.63 -14.51
CA VAL A 74 6.33 -13.37 -14.91
C VAL A 74 7.66 -13.65 -15.60
N PHE A 75 8.46 -14.56 -15.05
CA PHE A 75 9.73 -14.98 -15.62
C PHE A 75 9.55 -15.62 -17.00
N LEU A 76 8.61 -16.55 -17.15
CA LEU A 76 8.30 -17.16 -18.45
C LEU A 76 7.87 -16.12 -19.48
N ASN A 77 7.03 -15.15 -19.10
CA ASN A 77 6.61 -14.06 -19.97
C ASN A 77 7.81 -13.18 -20.39
N ALA A 78 8.70 -12.85 -19.46
CA ALA A 78 9.93 -12.10 -19.76
C ALA A 78 10.83 -12.87 -20.74
N VAL A 79 10.96 -14.20 -20.56
CA VAL A 79 11.72 -15.06 -21.47
C VAL A 79 11.09 -15.10 -22.87
N THR A 80 9.76 -15.13 -22.99
CA THR A 80 9.11 -15.10 -24.30
C THR A 80 9.32 -13.77 -25.05
N LYS A 81 9.47 -12.66 -24.33
CA LYS A 81 9.60 -11.33 -24.94
C LYS A 81 11.02 -10.95 -25.32
N GLY A 82 12.03 -11.32 -24.52
CA GLY A 82 13.42 -10.94 -24.79
C GLY A 82 14.43 -12.10 -24.76
N GLY A 83 13.99 -13.34 -24.57
CA GLY A 83 14.85 -14.53 -24.48
C GLY A 83 15.32 -14.87 -23.07
N PHE A 84 16.03 -15.99 -22.94
CA PHE A 84 16.44 -16.53 -21.63
C PHE A 84 17.40 -15.61 -20.86
N PHE A 85 18.30 -14.93 -21.56
CA PHE A 85 19.31 -14.06 -20.95
C PHE A 85 18.75 -12.73 -20.41
N VAL A 86 17.48 -12.41 -20.64
CA VAL A 86 16.82 -11.18 -20.15
C VAL A 86 16.95 -11.02 -18.65
N PHE A 87 16.86 -12.12 -17.90
CA PHE A 87 17.00 -12.07 -16.45
C PHE A 87 18.38 -11.58 -16.01
N PHE A 88 19.44 -12.07 -16.65
CA PHE A 88 20.81 -11.65 -16.31
C PHE A 88 21.11 -10.25 -16.82
N THR A 89 20.62 -9.88 -18.01
CA THR A 89 20.83 -8.54 -18.54
C THR A 89 20.07 -7.47 -17.76
N THR A 90 18.83 -7.75 -17.32
CA THR A 90 18.07 -6.85 -16.44
C THR A 90 18.77 -6.66 -15.10
N LEU A 91 19.20 -7.74 -14.43
CA LEU A 91 19.96 -7.64 -13.18
C LEU A 91 21.26 -6.84 -13.35
N TYR A 92 22.02 -7.11 -14.41
CA TYR A 92 23.26 -6.39 -14.69
C TYR A 92 23.00 -4.90 -14.94
N ASN A 93 21.98 -4.56 -15.72
CA ASN A 93 21.65 -3.18 -16.04
C ASN A 93 21.16 -2.41 -14.80
N ILE A 94 20.34 -3.04 -13.96
CA ILE A 94 19.85 -2.46 -12.70
C ILE A 94 21.02 -2.16 -11.75
N ILE A 95 21.95 -3.10 -11.58
CA ILE A 95 23.05 -2.97 -10.62
C ILE A 95 24.14 -2.03 -11.12
N PHE A 96 24.53 -2.12 -12.39
CA PHE A 96 25.75 -1.47 -12.89
C PHE A 96 25.51 -0.28 -13.83
N LYS A 97 24.40 -0.24 -14.57
CA LYS A 97 24.18 0.78 -15.60
C LYS A 97 23.15 1.84 -15.22
N GLN A 98 22.24 1.57 -14.28
CA GLN A 98 21.12 2.48 -13.92
C GLN A 98 20.30 2.96 -15.14
N VAL A 99 20.33 2.25 -16.27
CA VAL A 99 19.62 2.61 -17.50
C VAL A 99 18.25 1.94 -17.50
N SER A 100 17.21 2.72 -17.83
CA SER A 100 15.83 2.28 -18.09
C SER A 100 15.74 1.54 -19.42
N VAL A 101 16.19 0.28 -19.44
CA VAL A 101 15.68 -0.68 -20.42
C VAL A 101 14.29 -1.10 -19.97
N ASP A 102 13.35 -1.31 -20.90
CA ASP A 102 12.00 -1.80 -20.61
C ASP A 102 12.08 -3.05 -19.73
N ASN A 103 11.78 -2.89 -18.44
CA ASN A 103 11.92 -3.95 -17.48
C ASN A 103 10.70 -4.87 -17.60
N TYR A 104 10.85 -5.99 -18.32
CA TYR A 104 9.78 -6.96 -18.52
C TYR A 104 9.20 -7.53 -17.21
N PHE A 105 9.95 -7.47 -16.11
CA PHE A 105 9.50 -7.90 -14.79
C PHE A 105 8.59 -6.86 -14.10
N GLU A 106 8.64 -5.59 -14.52
CA GLU A 106 7.84 -4.50 -13.92
C GLU A 106 6.34 -4.62 -14.24
N VAL A 107 5.98 -5.40 -15.27
CA VAL A 107 4.59 -5.62 -15.73
C VAL A 107 3.67 -6.11 -14.61
N SER A 108 4.21 -6.80 -13.60
CA SER A 108 3.44 -7.35 -12.48
C SER A 108 3.64 -6.57 -11.18
N ALA A 109 3.41 -5.25 -11.23
CA ALA A 109 3.56 -4.35 -10.08
C ALA A 109 2.89 -4.89 -8.79
N GLU A 110 1.70 -5.51 -8.89
CA GLU A 110 0.99 -6.06 -7.74
C GLU A 110 1.78 -7.15 -7.01
N LEU A 111 2.46 -8.04 -7.74
CA LEU A 111 3.28 -9.11 -7.18
C LEU A 111 4.51 -8.55 -6.48
N ILE A 112 5.15 -7.55 -7.09
CA ILE A 112 6.37 -6.92 -6.55
C ILE A 112 6.02 -6.20 -5.24
N PHE A 113 4.92 -5.44 -5.19
CA PHE A 113 4.46 -4.77 -3.97
C PHE A 113 4.04 -5.75 -2.87
N SER A 114 3.38 -6.86 -3.25
CA SER A 114 3.01 -7.92 -2.30
C SER A 114 4.23 -8.60 -1.68
N ALA A 115 5.30 -8.81 -2.47
CA ALA A 115 6.59 -9.30 -1.97
C ALA A 115 7.24 -8.30 -0.99
N GLY A 116 7.09 -7.00 -1.21
CA GLY A 116 7.55 -5.95 -0.28
C GLY A 116 6.86 -6.02 1.08
N LEU A 117 5.54 -6.21 1.10
CA LEU A 117 4.76 -6.40 2.34
C LEU A 117 5.19 -7.67 3.09
N LEU A 118 5.41 -8.77 2.37
CA LEU A 118 5.86 -10.02 2.98
C LEU A 118 7.30 -9.91 3.51
N LEU A 119 8.16 -9.14 2.85
CA LEU A 119 9.50 -8.83 3.35
C LEU A 119 9.44 -8.06 4.68
N ILE A 120 8.61 -7.03 4.79
CA ILE A 120 8.39 -6.28 6.04
C ILE A 120 7.90 -7.23 7.15
N TYR A 121 6.97 -8.13 6.84
CA TYR A 121 6.49 -9.14 7.78
C TYR A 121 7.58 -10.05 8.31
N LEU A 122 8.39 -10.64 7.41
CA LEU A 122 9.44 -11.57 7.80
C LEU A 122 10.52 -10.89 8.67
N LEU A 123 10.90 -9.65 8.32
CA LEU A 123 11.83 -8.86 9.14
C LEU A 123 11.26 -8.58 10.53
N PHE A 124 10.01 -8.13 10.60
CA PHE A 124 9.40 -7.79 11.88
C PHE A 124 9.15 -9.01 12.77
N LYS A 125 8.74 -10.13 12.16
CA LYS A 125 8.51 -11.39 12.86
C LYS A 125 9.80 -11.90 13.53
N ASN A 126 10.92 -11.89 12.80
CA ASN A 126 12.19 -12.41 13.33
C ASN A 126 12.66 -11.61 14.56
N GLU A 127 12.62 -10.28 14.49
CA GLU A 127 13.09 -9.39 15.56
C GLU A 127 12.14 -9.37 16.77
N SER A 128 10.82 -9.25 16.54
CA SER A 128 9.86 -9.06 17.62
C SER A 128 9.41 -10.35 18.31
N ILE A 129 9.36 -11.46 17.58
CA ILE A 129 8.86 -12.75 18.10
C ILE A 129 10.02 -13.67 18.53
N LYS A 130 11.27 -13.32 18.22
CA LYS A 130 12.48 -14.11 18.56
C LYS A 130 12.38 -15.59 18.17
N GLU A 131 11.68 -15.91 17.08
CA GLU A 131 11.72 -17.26 16.52
C GLU A 131 13.14 -17.54 16.02
N LYS A 132 13.79 -18.58 16.55
CA LYS A 132 15.20 -18.94 16.24
C LYS A 132 15.44 -19.34 14.78
N ASN A 133 14.40 -19.61 14.01
CA ASN A 133 14.50 -20.07 12.63
C ASN A 133 14.13 -18.94 11.67
N LEU A 134 15.13 -18.21 11.21
CA LEU A 134 15.00 -17.26 10.12
C LEU A 134 14.50 -18.01 8.87
N ASP A 135 13.36 -17.58 8.32
CA ASP A 135 12.82 -18.11 7.06
C ASP A 135 13.62 -17.58 5.86
N PHE A 136 14.86 -18.07 5.74
CA PHE A 136 15.84 -17.60 4.77
C PHE A 136 15.35 -17.73 3.33
N MET A 137 14.67 -18.84 3.00
CA MET A 137 14.11 -19.06 1.67
C MET A 137 13.00 -18.05 1.34
N GLY A 138 12.14 -17.72 2.32
CA GLY A 138 11.12 -16.69 2.14
C GLY A 138 11.71 -15.30 1.92
N LEU A 139 12.76 -14.95 2.68
CA LEU A 139 13.48 -13.68 2.53
C LEU A 139 14.17 -13.58 1.17
N LEU A 140 14.90 -14.63 0.76
CA LEU A 140 15.59 -14.68 -0.52
C LEU A 140 14.60 -14.52 -1.68
N LEU A 141 13.47 -15.22 -1.63
CA LEU A 141 12.41 -15.10 -2.63
C LEU A 141 11.90 -13.66 -2.75
N CYS A 142 11.61 -12.99 -1.63
CA CYS A 142 11.10 -11.62 -1.66
C CYS A 142 12.15 -10.64 -2.20
N ILE A 143 13.40 -10.76 -1.75
CA ILE A 143 14.50 -9.92 -2.22
C ILE A 143 14.68 -10.09 -3.73
N MET A 144 14.66 -11.33 -4.23
CA MET A 144 14.74 -11.60 -5.66
C MET A 144 13.64 -10.88 -6.44
N ILE A 145 12.37 -11.02 -6.03
CA ILE A 145 11.22 -10.38 -6.70
C ILE A 145 11.33 -8.85 -6.67
N VAL A 146 11.75 -8.27 -5.54
CA VAL A 146 11.87 -6.81 -5.38
C VAL A 146 13.00 -6.25 -6.25
N VAL A 147 14.15 -6.92 -6.28
CA VAL A 147 15.32 -6.48 -7.06
C VAL A 147 15.06 -6.56 -8.55
N THR A 148 14.48 -7.65 -9.03
CA THR A 148 14.19 -7.84 -10.46
C THR A 148 13.06 -6.94 -10.94
N GLY A 149 12.05 -6.70 -10.11
CA GLY A 149 10.95 -5.80 -10.41
C GLY A 149 11.35 -4.32 -10.47
N PHE A 150 12.37 -3.94 -9.69
CA PHE A 150 12.98 -2.60 -9.64
C PHE A 150 11.99 -1.42 -9.64
N LYS A 151 10.87 -1.57 -8.92
CA LYS A 151 9.91 -0.49 -8.72
C LYS A 151 10.52 0.57 -7.80
N ARG A 152 10.94 1.70 -8.39
CA ARG A 152 11.64 2.80 -7.69
C ARG A 152 10.92 3.26 -6.43
N ILE A 153 9.59 3.48 -6.52
CA ILE A 153 8.78 3.92 -5.38
C ILE A 153 8.76 2.89 -4.25
N GLN A 154 8.77 1.59 -4.58
CA GLN A 154 8.83 0.53 -3.58
C GLN A 154 10.16 0.50 -2.86
N ILE A 155 11.29 0.72 -3.55
CA ILE A 155 12.61 0.76 -2.91
C ILE A 155 12.65 1.91 -1.89
N ILE A 156 12.17 3.09 -2.28
CA ILE A 156 12.05 4.26 -1.39
C ILE A 156 11.15 3.92 -0.19
N SER A 157 9.99 3.31 -0.44
CA SER A 157 9.04 2.91 0.59
C SER A 157 9.63 1.90 1.59
N LEU A 158 10.31 0.86 1.10
CA LEU A 158 11.01 -0.13 1.92
C LEU A 158 12.11 0.52 2.77
N GLY A 159 12.87 1.45 2.20
CA GLY A 159 13.89 2.21 2.92
C GLY A 159 13.33 2.95 4.13
N PHE A 160 12.25 3.71 3.94
CA PHE A 160 11.56 4.38 5.06
C PHE A 160 10.96 3.40 6.07
N CYS A 161 10.41 2.28 5.59
CA CYS A 161 9.84 1.27 6.48
C CYS A 161 10.93 0.63 7.35
N ILE A 162 12.09 0.27 6.79
CA ILE A 162 13.21 -0.28 7.56
C ILE A 162 13.72 0.73 8.59
N LEU A 163 13.79 2.02 8.26
CA LEU A 163 14.13 3.07 9.22
C LEU A 163 13.10 3.14 10.37
N LEU A 164 11.80 3.14 10.06
CA LEU A 164 10.74 3.11 11.08
C LEU A 164 10.80 1.85 11.93
N LEU A 165 11.08 0.69 11.31
CA LEU A 165 11.27 -0.58 12.01
C LEU A 165 12.42 -0.48 13.01
N PHE A 166 13.59 -0.01 12.56
CA PHE A 166 14.76 0.16 13.42
C PHE A 166 14.44 1.06 14.61
N ILE A 167 13.79 2.20 14.38
CA ILE A 167 13.35 3.10 15.45
C ILE A 167 12.40 2.37 16.43
N PHE A 168 11.43 1.59 15.93
CA PHE A 168 10.45 0.90 16.76
C PHE A 168 11.00 -0.31 17.52
N LEU A 169 12.11 -0.91 17.09
CA LEU A 169 12.78 -1.98 17.84
C LEU A 169 13.38 -1.46 19.15
N PHE A 170 13.89 -0.22 19.15
CA PHE A 170 14.51 0.39 20.34
C PHE A 170 13.59 1.37 21.08
N ALA A 171 12.49 1.80 20.46
CA ALA A 171 11.56 2.75 21.06
C ALA A 171 10.68 2.12 22.15
N LYS A 172 10.58 2.79 23.30
CA LYS A 172 9.52 2.53 24.27
C LYS A 172 8.14 2.88 23.68
N GLN A 173 7.08 2.27 24.21
CA GLN A 173 5.70 2.45 23.72
C GLN A 173 5.28 3.92 23.57
N LEU A 174 5.54 4.76 24.58
CA LEU A 174 5.21 6.18 24.52
C LEU A 174 5.91 6.88 23.34
N PHE A 175 7.22 6.66 23.18
CA PHE A 175 7.98 7.27 22.09
C PHE A 175 7.52 6.80 20.71
N SER A 176 7.22 5.50 20.59
CA SER A 176 6.65 4.95 19.36
C SER A 176 5.29 5.58 19.00
N ASN A 177 4.42 5.82 19.98
CA ASN A 177 3.14 6.49 19.76
C ASN A 177 3.29 7.95 19.32
N TRP A 178 4.27 8.66 19.87
CA TRP A 178 4.64 10.00 19.45
C TRP A 178 5.15 10.03 18.01
N ILE A 179 6.04 9.11 17.64
CA ILE A 179 6.55 9.00 16.26
C ILE A 179 5.40 8.70 15.28
N LYS A 180 4.52 7.73 15.61
CA LYS A 180 3.36 7.42 14.75
C LYS A 180 2.47 8.64 14.52
N PHE A 181 2.25 9.44 15.56
CA PHE A 181 1.49 10.69 15.46
C PHE A 181 2.19 11.73 14.57
N ILE A 182 3.49 11.97 14.77
CA ILE A 182 4.27 12.94 13.99
C ILE A 182 4.32 12.53 12.52
N VAL A 183 4.69 11.27 12.24
CA VAL A 183 4.75 10.75 10.87
C VAL A 183 3.38 10.78 10.22
N GLY A 184 2.32 10.39 10.95
CA GLY A 184 0.95 10.47 10.44
C GLY A 184 0.49 11.89 10.13
N PHE A 185 0.83 12.86 10.97
CA PHE A 185 0.51 14.27 10.74
C PHE A 185 1.29 14.82 9.55
N LEU A 186 2.60 14.52 9.44
CA LEU A 186 3.42 14.90 8.30
C LEU A 186 2.90 14.30 6.98
N SER A 187 2.46 13.03 6.99
CA SER A 187 1.84 12.39 5.83
C SER A 187 0.59 13.12 5.36
N ILE A 188 -0.25 13.62 6.28
CA ILE A 188 -1.44 14.42 5.94
C ILE A 188 -1.01 15.72 5.26
N VAL A 189 -0.12 16.48 5.91
CA VAL A 189 0.37 17.77 5.39
C VAL A 189 1.02 17.59 4.02
N PHE A 190 1.89 16.60 3.87
CA PHE A 190 2.61 16.32 2.62
C PHE A 190 1.67 15.93 1.48
N SER A 191 0.58 15.19 1.78
CA SER A 191 -0.43 14.84 0.77
C SER A 191 -1.14 16.08 0.21
N PHE A 192 -1.51 17.04 1.06
CA PHE A 192 -2.14 18.29 0.60
C PHE A 192 -1.16 19.21 -0.12
N ILE A 193 0.09 19.30 0.35
CA ILE A 193 1.16 20.02 -0.36
C ILE A 193 1.34 19.42 -1.76
N TYR A 194 1.36 18.08 -1.89
CA TYR A 194 1.50 17.40 -3.16
C TYR A 194 0.37 17.75 -4.14
N VAL A 195 -0.89 17.72 -3.69
CA VAL A 195 -2.04 18.11 -4.52
C VAL A 195 -1.96 19.59 -4.91
N TYR A 196 -1.65 20.49 -3.98
CA TYR A 196 -1.48 21.92 -4.26
C TYR A 196 -0.36 22.18 -5.27
N TRP A 197 0.74 21.42 -5.19
CA TRP A 197 1.87 21.56 -6.10
C TRP A 197 1.53 21.14 -7.54
N ILE A 198 0.58 20.22 -7.69
CA ILE A 198 0.01 19.83 -8.99
C ILE A 198 -0.97 20.90 -9.49
N ASP A 199 -1.89 21.34 -8.64
CA ASP A 199 -2.92 22.35 -8.97
C ASP A 199 -2.31 23.64 -9.54
N THR A 200 -1.23 24.12 -8.91
CA THR A 200 -0.51 25.33 -9.34
C THR A 200 0.33 25.15 -10.61
N GLY A 201 0.44 23.94 -11.17
CA GLY A 201 1.36 23.62 -12.28
C GLY A 201 2.85 23.75 -11.92
N SER A 202 3.17 23.99 -10.64
CA SER A 202 4.55 24.19 -10.20
C SER A 202 5.35 22.90 -10.23
N LEU A 203 4.70 21.74 -10.02
CA LEU A 203 5.33 20.43 -10.16
C LEU A 203 5.78 20.16 -11.59
N SER A 204 4.97 20.52 -12.60
CA SER A 204 5.34 20.31 -14.00
C SER A 204 6.48 21.22 -14.44
N LEU A 205 6.44 22.49 -14.03
CA LEU A 205 7.54 23.44 -14.24
C LEU A 205 8.84 22.97 -13.59
N TYR A 206 8.79 22.42 -12.38
CA TYR A 206 9.97 21.89 -11.69
C TYR A 206 10.58 20.70 -12.43
N LEU A 207 9.75 19.73 -12.83
CA LEU A 207 10.20 18.55 -13.57
C LEU A 207 10.79 18.93 -14.94
N TRP A 208 10.17 19.88 -15.63
CA TRP A 208 10.68 20.40 -16.90
C TRP A 208 12.04 21.09 -16.73
N LYS A 209 12.19 21.97 -15.72
CA LYS A 209 13.46 22.66 -15.43
C LYS A 209 14.60 21.71 -15.11
N HIS A 210 14.32 20.59 -14.45
CA HIS A 210 15.33 19.58 -14.10
C HIS A 210 15.48 18.47 -15.15
N GLY A 211 14.78 18.55 -16.30
CA GLY A 211 14.86 17.54 -17.36
C GLY A 211 14.42 16.14 -16.91
N ILE A 212 13.56 16.04 -15.88
CA ILE A 212 13.11 14.76 -15.33
C ILE A 212 11.99 14.24 -16.21
N ASP A 213 12.24 13.13 -16.92
CA ASP A 213 11.21 12.45 -17.69
C ASP A 213 10.17 11.81 -16.76
N SER A 214 8.92 12.25 -16.92
CA SER A 214 7.77 11.79 -16.13
C SER A 214 6.96 10.70 -16.82
N MET A 215 7.42 10.20 -17.98
CA MET A 215 6.75 9.14 -18.75
C MET A 215 5.26 9.46 -18.99
N GLY A 216 4.95 10.71 -19.32
CA GLY A 216 3.57 11.17 -19.60
C GLY A 216 2.68 11.46 -18.38
N ARG A 217 3.13 11.17 -17.14
CA ARG A 217 2.33 11.38 -15.92
C ARG A 217 1.98 12.84 -15.67
N VAL A 218 2.91 13.75 -15.93
CA VAL A 218 2.70 15.19 -15.73
C VAL A 218 1.53 15.69 -16.57
N LYS A 219 1.41 15.24 -17.81
CA LYS A 219 0.29 15.61 -18.70
C LYS A 219 -1.06 15.17 -18.12
N MET A 220 -1.12 13.95 -17.55
CA MET A 220 -2.33 13.46 -16.90
C MET A 220 -2.66 14.28 -15.64
N TYR A 221 -1.65 14.66 -14.85
CA TYR A 221 -1.84 15.46 -13.64
C TYR A 221 -2.34 16.87 -13.96
N GLU A 222 -1.78 17.52 -14.99
CA GLU A 222 -2.25 18.81 -15.48
C GLU A 222 -3.67 18.73 -16.05
N PHE A 223 -4.00 17.65 -16.76
CA PHE A 223 -5.35 17.41 -17.25
C PHE A 223 -6.34 17.27 -16.09
N MET A 224 -5.97 16.54 -15.02
CA MET A 224 -6.77 16.44 -13.80
C MET A 224 -6.98 17.79 -13.12
N GLY A 225 -5.99 18.69 -13.15
CA GLY A 225 -6.09 20.04 -12.59
C GLY A 225 -7.25 20.88 -13.13
N LYS A 226 -7.87 20.49 -14.26
CA LYS A 226 -9.07 21.16 -14.80
C LYS A 226 -10.37 20.75 -14.10
N TYR A 227 -10.36 19.65 -13.35
CA TYR A 227 -11.56 19.03 -12.78
C TYR A 227 -11.69 19.19 -11.26
N TYR A 228 -10.76 19.90 -10.63
CA TYR A 228 -10.82 20.27 -9.23
C TYR A 228 -10.23 21.66 -9.04
N ASN A 229 -10.64 22.33 -7.96
CA ASN A 229 -9.96 23.52 -7.45
C ASN A 229 -9.39 23.16 -6.09
N PHE A 230 -8.12 23.48 -5.81
CA PHE A 230 -7.57 23.22 -4.49
C PHE A 230 -8.28 24.06 -3.41
N GLY A 231 -8.96 23.39 -2.47
CA GLY A 231 -9.59 24.04 -1.33
C GLY A 231 -10.66 23.18 -0.66
N LEU A 232 -11.15 23.67 0.48
CA LEU A 232 -12.21 23.02 1.28
C LEU A 232 -13.52 22.86 0.51
N ASN A 233 -13.76 23.70 -0.49
CA ASN A 233 -15.00 23.73 -1.27
C ASN A 233 -15.07 22.60 -2.32
N HIS A 234 -13.96 21.89 -2.56
CA HIS A 234 -13.96 20.76 -3.50
C HIS A 234 -14.57 19.52 -2.85
N VAL A 235 -15.80 19.20 -3.25
CA VAL A 235 -16.60 18.07 -2.73
C VAL A 235 -16.23 16.73 -3.38
N GLY A 236 -15.61 16.76 -4.57
CA GLY A 236 -15.29 15.57 -5.36
C GLY A 236 -16.30 15.32 -6.50
N ASN A 237 -15.90 14.47 -7.46
CA ASN A 237 -16.67 14.17 -8.68
C ASN A 237 -17.25 12.74 -8.71
N GLY A 238 -16.96 11.91 -7.70
CA GLY A 238 -17.38 10.51 -7.61
C GLY A 238 -16.19 9.55 -7.72
N PHE A 239 -16.26 8.41 -7.02
CA PHE A 239 -15.16 7.45 -6.96
C PHE A 239 -14.79 6.91 -8.34
N ASN A 240 -13.50 6.90 -8.67
CA ASN A 240 -12.97 6.50 -9.97
C ASN A 240 -13.36 7.41 -11.15
N PHE A 241 -13.90 8.61 -10.91
CA PHE A 241 -14.14 9.59 -11.97
C PHE A 241 -12.88 9.89 -12.78
N SER A 242 -11.74 10.10 -12.09
CA SER A 242 -10.45 10.42 -12.70
C SER A 242 -9.98 9.44 -13.78
N ASN A 243 -10.17 8.13 -13.57
CA ASN A 243 -9.78 7.14 -14.58
C ASN A 243 -10.74 7.12 -15.78
N PHE A 244 -12.04 7.33 -15.56
CA PHE A 244 -13.00 7.36 -16.67
C PHE A 244 -12.79 8.57 -17.57
N ILE A 245 -12.59 9.75 -16.99
CA ILE A 245 -12.39 10.96 -17.80
C ILE A 245 -11.06 10.90 -18.58
N LEU A 246 -10.04 10.21 -18.07
CA LEU A 246 -8.80 9.94 -18.83
C LEU A 246 -9.06 9.01 -20.01
N GLN A 247 -9.79 7.92 -19.80
CA GLN A 247 -10.12 6.98 -20.86
C GLN A 247 -10.97 7.64 -21.95
N ASP A 248 -11.98 8.43 -21.55
CA ASP A 248 -12.86 9.16 -22.48
C ASP A 248 -12.10 10.26 -23.25
N SER A 249 -11.03 10.82 -22.69
CA SER A 249 -10.18 11.81 -23.37
C SER A 249 -9.05 11.19 -24.20
N GLY A 250 -9.01 9.86 -24.33
CA GLY A 250 -8.07 9.14 -25.19
C GLY A 250 -6.71 8.87 -24.57
N PHE A 251 -6.56 9.03 -23.24
CA PHE A 251 -5.35 8.55 -22.56
C PHE A 251 -5.42 7.02 -22.39
N GLU A 252 -4.36 6.33 -22.82
CA GLU A 252 -4.26 4.86 -22.73
C GLU A 252 -4.02 4.36 -21.29
N TYR A 253 -3.65 5.25 -20.36
CA TYR A 253 -3.22 4.89 -19.01
C TYR A 253 -4.11 5.48 -17.92
N ASN A 254 -4.22 4.75 -16.81
CA ASN A 254 -4.89 5.21 -15.61
C ASN A 254 -4.07 6.28 -14.89
N LEU A 255 -4.73 7.11 -14.08
CA LEU A 255 -4.05 8.10 -13.26
C LEU A 255 -3.15 7.39 -12.24
N HIS A 256 -1.82 7.50 -12.37
CA HIS A 256 -0.85 6.80 -11.49
C HIS A 256 -0.55 7.58 -10.21
N SER A 257 -1.58 7.87 -9.42
CA SER A 257 -1.47 8.48 -8.09
C SER A 257 -2.79 8.35 -7.34
N ASP A 258 -2.83 7.43 -6.38
CA ASP A 258 -4.00 7.23 -5.52
C ASP A 258 -4.34 8.45 -4.67
N ILE A 259 -3.35 9.23 -4.23
CA ILE A 259 -3.58 10.45 -3.43
C ILE A 259 -4.30 11.51 -4.27
N LEU A 260 -3.79 11.77 -5.47
CA LEU A 260 -4.44 12.70 -6.40
C LEU A 260 -5.83 12.19 -6.77
N LYS A 261 -5.95 10.89 -7.06
CA LYS A 261 -7.22 10.24 -7.37
C LYS A 261 -8.26 10.44 -6.27
N ILE A 262 -7.93 10.13 -5.02
CA ILE A 262 -8.85 10.34 -3.89
C ILE A 262 -9.26 11.81 -3.78
N PHE A 263 -8.34 12.76 -3.98
CA PHE A 263 -8.67 14.18 -3.92
C PHE A 263 -9.64 14.61 -5.02
N VAL A 264 -9.37 14.23 -6.28
CA VAL A 264 -10.24 14.57 -7.42
C VAL A 264 -11.61 13.91 -7.27
N ASP A 265 -11.62 12.64 -6.90
CA ASP A 265 -12.82 11.81 -6.87
C ASP A 265 -13.69 12.09 -5.64
N LEU A 266 -13.10 12.27 -4.46
CA LEU A 266 -13.81 12.35 -3.17
C LEU A 266 -13.63 13.68 -2.43
N GLY A 267 -12.91 14.62 -3.03
CA GLY A 267 -12.76 15.97 -2.50
C GLY A 267 -11.77 16.10 -1.35
N PHE A 268 -11.68 17.32 -0.83
CA PHE A 268 -10.81 17.67 0.28
C PHE A 268 -11.15 16.86 1.55
N CYS A 269 -12.44 16.82 1.90
CA CYS A 269 -12.93 16.10 3.08
C CYS A 269 -12.73 14.58 2.94
N GLY A 270 -12.91 14.03 1.74
CA GLY A 270 -12.66 12.62 1.44
C GLY A 270 -11.21 12.23 1.71
N LEU A 271 -10.26 12.99 1.15
CA LEU A 271 -8.83 12.77 1.38
C LEU A 271 -8.44 12.97 2.86
N LEU A 272 -8.91 14.07 3.47
CA LEU A 272 -8.58 14.39 4.86
C LEU A 272 -9.00 13.27 5.81
N PHE A 273 -10.25 12.81 5.71
CA PHE A 273 -10.74 11.73 6.54
C PHE A 273 -9.97 10.44 6.27
N PHE A 274 -9.72 10.08 5.01
CA PHE A 274 -8.99 8.86 4.68
C PHE A 274 -7.64 8.84 5.40
N LEU A 275 -6.88 9.93 5.31
CA LEU A 275 -5.56 10.04 5.93
C LEU A 275 -5.65 10.07 7.47
N ILE A 276 -6.56 10.86 8.06
CA ILE A 276 -6.79 10.86 9.52
C ILE A 276 -7.16 9.45 10.01
N TYR A 277 -8.01 8.76 9.26
CA TYR A 277 -8.50 7.45 9.65
C TYR A 277 -7.37 6.41 9.70
N ILE A 278 -6.59 6.30 8.63
CA ILE A 278 -5.50 5.32 8.55
C ILE A 278 -4.32 5.69 9.48
N PHE A 279 -3.97 6.97 9.61
CA PHE A 279 -2.77 7.40 10.33
C PHE A 279 -2.97 7.84 11.78
N LEU A 280 -4.14 8.35 12.17
CA LEU A 280 -4.35 8.91 13.51
C LEU A 280 -5.33 8.08 14.35
N ILE A 281 -6.26 7.37 13.72
CA ILE A 281 -7.31 6.59 14.39
C ILE A 281 -6.95 5.10 14.43
N LEU A 282 -6.55 4.50 13.30
CA LEU A 282 -6.46 3.03 13.20
C LEU A 282 -5.39 2.43 14.10
N TYR A 283 -4.17 2.98 14.09
CA TYR A 283 -3.09 2.43 14.90
C TYR A 283 -3.44 2.46 16.41
N LYS A 284 -4.14 3.50 16.89
CA LYS A 284 -4.61 3.60 18.29
C LYS A 284 -5.67 2.56 18.60
N ARG A 285 -6.61 2.34 17.68
CA ARG A 285 -7.65 1.29 17.84
C ARG A 285 -7.04 -0.10 17.87
N ILE A 286 -6.04 -0.36 17.04
CA ILE A 286 -5.31 -1.62 17.01
C ILE A 286 -4.49 -1.80 18.30
N GLU A 287 -3.81 -0.76 18.75
CA GLU A 287 -3.03 -0.79 20.00
C GLU A 287 -3.89 -1.12 21.22
N ARG A 288 -5.05 -0.45 21.36
CA ARG A 288 -6.00 -0.70 22.46
C ARG A 288 -6.57 -2.11 22.44
N LYS A 289 -6.66 -2.74 21.28
CA LYS A 289 -7.32 -4.04 21.10
C LYS A 289 -6.36 -5.23 21.16
N PHE A 290 -5.11 -5.01 20.77
CA PHE A 290 -4.08 -6.06 20.74
C PHE A 290 -2.92 -5.64 21.63
N ASN A 291 -1.97 -4.89 21.10
CA ASN A 291 -0.84 -4.33 21.82
C ASN A 291 -0.08 -3.32 20.94
N TYR A 292 0.93 -2.67 21.51
CA TYR A 292 1.71 -1.67 20.81
C TYR A 292 2.63 -2.27 19.73
N THR A 293 3.09 -3.52 19.86
CA THR A 293 3.92 -4.19 18.85
C THR A 293 3.14 -4.46 17.56
N VAL A 294 1.91 -4.98 17.67
CA VAL A 294 0.98 -5.12 16.54
C VAL A 294 0.60 -3.77 15.95
N SER A 295 0.41 -2.75 16.77
CA SER A 295 0.16 -1.38 16.31
C SER A 295 1.34 -0.83 15.47
N ASN A 296 2.57 -1.07 15.91
CA ASN A 296 3.78 -0.64 15.20
C ASN A 296 3.93 -1.34 13.86
N PHE A 297 3.70 -2.66 13.85
CA PHE A 297 3.70 -3.43 12.61
C PHE A 297 2.68 -2.91 11.61
N TYR A 298 1.43 -2.77 12.07
CA TYR A 298 0.35 -2.23 11.26
C TYR A 298 0.70 -0.84 10.69
N PHE A 299 1.27 0.04 11.52
CA PHE A 299 1.65 1.38 11.09
C PHE A 299 2.71 1.35 10.00
N VAL A 300 3.72 0.48 10.12
CA VAL A 300 4.77 0.32 9.10
C VAL A 300 4.20 -0.20 7.79
N CYS A 301 3.36 -1.23 7.82
CA CYS A 301 2.69 -1.73 6.60
C CYS A 301 1.78 -0.67 5.97
N THR A 302 1.12 0.15 6.78
CA THR A 302 0.25 1.24 6.29
C THR A 302 1.06 2.37 5.69
N PHE A 303 2.19 2.71 6.30
CA PHE A 303 3.13 3.69 5.78
C PHE A 303 3.75 3.20 4.47
N TYR A 304 4.08 1.91 4.37
CA TYR A 304 4.55 1.29 3.13
C TYR A 304 3.56 1.53 1.98
N MET A 305 2.29 1.19 2.20
CA MET A 305 1.21 1.38 1.23
C MET A 305 1.01 2.87 0.90
N PHE A 306 1.06 3.73 1.90
CA PHE A 306 0.91 5.18 1.71
C PHE A 306 1.97 5.79 0.79
N VAL A 307 3.24 5.38 0.93
CA VAL A 307 4.28 5.86 0.01
C VAL A 307 4.01 5.40 -1.42
N LEU A 308 3.50 4.19 -1.62
CA LEU A 308 3.10 3.70 -2.95
C LEU A 308 1.97 4.54 -3.56
N TYR A 309 1.03 5.04 -2.74
CA TYR A 309 -0.12 5.83 -3.19
C TYR A 309 0.24 7.18 -3.84
N PHE A 310 1.48 7.68 -3.69
CA PHE A 310 1.88 8.92 -4.36
C PHE A 310 2.05 8.76 -5.87
N THR A 311 2.54 7.61 -6.33
CA THR A 311 3.01 7.45 -7.71
C THR A 311 2.52 6.19 -8.39
N ASP A 312 1.74 5.37 -7.71
CA ASP A 312 1.17 4.14 -8.24
C ASP A 312 -0.26 3.94 -7.70
N ASN A 313 -0.97 2.97 -8.29
CA ASN A 313 -2.39 2.70 -8.05
C ASN A 313 -2.61 1.51 -7.11
N ALA A 314 -1.80 1.47 -6.05
CA ALA A 314 -1.77 0.37 -5.11
C ALA A 314 -3.09 0.17 -4.34
N LEU A 315 -3.98 1.17 -4.26
CA LEU A 315 -5.34 1.02 -3.72
C LEU A 315 -6.22 0.11 -4.57
N THR A 316 -6.01 0.11 -5.88
CA THR A 316 -6.80 -0.69 -6.83
C THR A 316 -6.24 -2.10 -7.02
N TYR A 317 -5.00 -2.34 -6.60
CA TYR A 317 -4.33 -3.62 -6.74
C TYR A 317 -4.85 -4.65 -5.75
N PHE A 318 -5.62 -5.60 -6.26
CA PHE A 318 -6.29 -6.60 -5.45
C PHE A 318 -5.30 -7.43 -4.65
N LEU A 319 -4.24 -7.95 -5.30
CA LEU A 319 -3.30 -8.84 -4.63
C LEU A 319 -2.52 -8.09 -3.53
N THR A 320 -2.14 -6.84 -3.78
CA THR A 320 -1.41 -6.01 -2.81
C THR A 320 -2.28 -5.70 -1.59
N GLN A 321 -3.54 -5.31 -1.79
CA GLN A 321 -4.48 -5.03 -0.70
C GLN A 321 -4.82 -6.29 0.11
N ALA A 322 -5.05 -7.42 -0.57
CA ALA A 322 -5.28 -8.70 0.07
C ALA A 322 -4.06 -9.13 0.91
N THR A 323 -2.85 -9.04 0.35
CA THR A 323 -1.60 -9.38 1.05
C THR A 323 -1.39 -8.49 2.26
N TYR A 324 -1.62 -7.18 2.15
CA TYR A 324 -1.53 -6.23 3.26
C TYR A 324 -2.42 -6.66 4.44
N LEU A 325 -3.69 -6.98 4.17
CA LEU A 325 -4.62 -7.42 5.21
C LEU A 325 -4.24 -8.80 5.79
N MET A 326 -3.87 -9.76 4.94
CA MET A 326 -3.45 -11.09 5.39
C MET A 326 -2.23 -11.05 6.30
N VAL A 327 -1.22 -10.25 5.93
CA VAL A 327 0.01 -10.09 6.69
C VAL A 327 -0.25 -9.46 8.06
N VAL A 328 -1.12 -8.44 8.12
CA VAL A 328 -1.55 -7.84 9.40
C VAL A 328 -2.28 -8.88 10.27
N LEU A 329 -3.20 -9.66 9.68
CA LEU A 329 -3.92 -10.72 10.41
C LEU A 329 -2.96 -11.79 10.94
N LEU A 330 -2.02 -12.26 10.11
CA LEU A 330 -1.00 -13.24 10.49
C LEU A 330 -0.15 -12.75 11.65
N TYR A 331 0.32 -11.51 11.58
CA TYR A 331 1.13 -10.94 12.66
C TYR A 331 0.32 -10.81 13.95
N THR A 332 -0.94 -10.39 13.87
CA THR A 332 -1.81 -10.31 15.06
C THR A 332 -1.99 -11.68 15.72
N TYR A 333 -2.13 -12.74 14.93
CA TYR A 333 -2.29 -14.10 15.40
C TYR A 333 -1.01 -14.66 16.04
N ASP A 334 0.14 -14.50 15.36
CA ASP A 334 1.43 -14.95 15.88
C ASP A 334 1.76 -14.25 17.21
N ASN A 335 1.45 -12.96 17.34
CA ASN A 335 1.71 -12.20 18.56
C ASN A 335 0.80 -12.61 19.73
N GLN A 336 -0.49 -12.86 19.48
CA GLN A 336 -1.42 -13.36 20.50
C GLN A 336 -0.98 -14.71 21.06
N ARG A 337 -0.52 -15.63 20.20
CA ARG A 337 -0.04 -16.95 20.61
C ARG A 337 1.18 -16.87 21.53
N VAL A 338 2.11 -15.97 21.22
CA VAL A 338 3.31 -15.75 22.04
C VAL A 338 2.90 -15.24 23.42
N SER A 339 2.00 -14.26 23.49
CA SER A 339 1.51 -13.72 24.77
C SER A 339 0.80 -14.77 25.64
N SER A 340 0.03 -15.69 25.04
CA SER A 340 -0.63 -16.78 25.79
C SER A 340 0.35 -17.85 26.29
N HIS A 341 1.45 -18.12 25.57
CA HIS A 341 2.47 -19.05 26.05
C HIS A 341 3.26 -18.48 27.22
N PHE A 342 3.56 -17.17 27.22
CA PHE A 342 4.24 -16.51 28.34
C PHE A 342 3.37 -16.42 29.61
N SER A 343 2.05 -16.28 29.50
CA SER A 343 1.17 -16.29 30.66
C SER A 343 1.11 -17.66 31.34
N ILE A 344 1.06 -18.75 30.55
CA ILE A 344 1.02 -20.13 31.09
C ILE A 344 2.36 -20.49 31.76
N SER A 345 3.50 -20.14 31.15
CA SER A 345 4.82 -20.43 31.74
C SER A 345 5.08 -19.63 33.03
N ASN A 346 4.47 -18.46 33.19
CA ASN A 346 4.59 -17.67 34.41
C ASN A 346 3.70 -18.19 35.54
N GLU A 347 2.51 -18.73 35.22
CA GLU A 347 1.66 -19.41 36.20
C GLU A 347 2.29 -20.71 36.71
N GLU A 348 2.94 -21.48 35.83
CA GLU A 348 3.67 -22.70 36.22
C GLU A 348 4.89 -22.39 37.12
N ASN A 349 5.60 -21.29 36.86
CA ASN A 349 6.74 -20.87 37.68
C ASN A 349 6.36 -20.15 38.98
N SER A 350 5.12 -19.68 39.13
CA SER A 350 4.62 -19.09 40.39
C SER A 350 4.03 -20.13 41.36
N ASN A 351 3.86 -21.37 40.89
CA ASN A 351 3.32 -22.50 41.67
C ASN A 351 4.42 -23.48 42.13
N VAL A 352 5.70 -23.07 42.05
CA VAL A 352 6.88 -23.73 42.60
C VAL A 352 7.55 -22.75 43.56
#